data_AF-A0A3D3IZI3-F1
#
_entry.id   AF-A0A3D3IZI3-F1
#
_cell.length_a   1.000
_cell.length_b   1.000
_cell.length_c   1.000
_cell.angle_alpha   90.00
_cell.angle_beta   90.00
_cell.angle_gamma   90.00
#
_symmetry.space_group_name_H-M   'P 1'
#
loop_
_entity.id
_entity.type
_entity.pdbx_description
1 polymer ?
#
loop_
_entity_poly.entity_id
_entity_poly.type
_entity_poly.pdbx_seq_one_letter_code
_entity_poly.pdbx_strand_id
1 'polypeptide(L)'
;MRNTIKTFGLMLTAATLAFAPAAFAADVSAENQGKYEAKDNGGYTMKGTSSETLKDGTKKSAEVKVDVDVDSDGKVTKTSKKETTTNPEGLMNERTNLSKTEMEEKARGGYEKKTVDKKTNADGTDVKTEASVDVEVEADGKMIEKKKIVKTVDPKGLLNQEKTVTTSKKVDGKIVEQKTER
;
A
#
# COMPACT_ATOMS: atom_id res chain seq x y z
N MET A 1 17.26 24.16 37.39
CA MET A 1 16.51 23.22 36.55
C MET A 1 15.98 23.99 35.35
N ARG A 2 16.48 23.72 34.14
CA ARG A 2 15.97 24.32 32.90
C ARG A 2 15.50 23.15 32.02
N ASN A 3 14.20 22.91 31.99
CA ASN A 3 13.60 21.91 31.11
C ASN A 3 13.53 22.48 29.70
N THR A 4 14.48 22.07 28.86
CA THR A 4 14.44 22.30 27.42
C THR A 4 13.38 21.36 26.84
N ILE A 5 12.20 21.89 26.54
CA ILE A 5 11.18 21.19 25.75
C ILE A 5 11.79 21.02 24.35
N LYS A 6 12.29 19.81 24.07
CA LYS A 6 12.70 19.41 22.73
C LYS A 6 11.43 19.19 21.93
N THR A 7 11.08 20.15 21.10
CA THR A 7 10.14 20.04 19.98
C THR A 7 10.64 18.92 19.07
N PHE A 8 10.15 17.70 19.28
CA PHE A 8 10.25 16.63 18.29
C PHE A 8 9.28 16.98 17.17
N GLY A 9 9.84 17.65 16.15
CA GLY A 9 9.14 17.96 14.92
C GLY A 9 8.54 16.69 14.36
N LEU A 10 7.21 16.66 14.32
CA LEU A 10 6.41 15.72 13.58
C LEU A 10 6.88 15.81 12.12
N MET A 11 7.80 14.93 11.71
CA MET A 11 8.10 14.75 10.30
C MET A 11 6.85 14.12 9.70
N LEU A 12 5.96 14.98 9.23
CA LEU A 12 4.89 14.67 8.31
C LEU A 12 5.59 14.21 7.02
N THR A 13 6.10 12.98 7.01
CA THR A 13 6.57 12.34 5.79
C THR A 13 5.35 12.17 4.93
N ALA A 14 5.07 13.20 4.13
CA ALA A 14 4.35 13.07 2.89
C ALA A 14 5.08 11.99 2.10
N ALA A 15 4.64 10.74 2.28
CA ALA A 15 4.93 9.71 1.30
C ALA A 15 4.30 10.24 0.02
N THR A 16 5.13 10.86 -0.81
CA THR A 16 4.87 11.16 -2.21
C THR A 16 4.49 9.84 -2.85
N LEU A 17 3.20 9.51 -2.78
CA LEU A 17 2.56 8.58 -3.69
C LEU A 17 2.66 9.31 -5.02
N ALA A 18 3.76 9.08 -5.72
CA ALA A 18 3.86 9.39 -7.12
C ALA A 18 2.68 8.68 -7.79
N PHE A 19 1.56 9.38 -7.94
CA PHE A 19 0.73 9.28 -9.12
C PHE A 19 1.68 9.61 -10.26
N ALA A 20 2.45 8.62 -10.71
CA ALA A 20 2.86 8.64 -12.09
C ALA A 20 1.55 8.46 -12.85
N PRO A 21 0.99 9.50 -13.50
CA PRO A 21 0.18 9.21 -14.68
C PRO A 21 1.08 8.30 -15.51
N ALA A 22 0.62 7.10 -15.82
CA ALA A 22 1.32 6.30 -16.79
C ALA A 22 1.53 7.21 -18.01
N ALA A 23 2.77 7.35 -18.44
CA ALA A 23 3.12 8.17 -19.59
C ALA A 23 2.48 7.51 -20.81
N PHE A 24 1.24 7.88 -21.09
CA PHE A 24 0.47 7.31 -22.18
C PHE A 24 0.85 8.03 -23.48
N ALA A 25 1.12 7.23 -24.51
CA ALA A 25 1.38 7.72 -25.86
C ALA A 25 0.15 8.50 -26.36
N ALA A 26 0.38 9.61 -27.07
CA ALA A 26 -0.61 10.60 -27.49
C ALA A 26 -1.72 10.12 -28.45
N ASP A 27 -1.79 8.82 -28.74
CA ASP A 27 -2.65 8.20 -29.77
C ASP A 27 -3.82 7.38 -29.18
N VAL A 28 -4.11 7.53 -27.89
CA VAL A 28 -5.09 6.71 -27.15
C VAL A 28 -6.08 7.59 -26.38
N SER A 29 -7.38 7.27 -26.46
CA SER A 29 -8.41 7.92 -25.64
C SER A 29 -8.26 7.47 -24.17
N ALA A 30 -7.68 8.32 -23.34
CA ALA A 30 -7.60 8.11 -21.90
C ALA A 30 -8.67 8.95 -21.19
N GLU A 31 -9.53 8.30 -20.41
CA GLU A 31 -10.46 8.99 -19.52
C GLU A 31 -9.90 8.97 -18.11
N ASN A 32 -9.74 10.15 -17.50
CA ASN A 32 -9.31 10.30 -16.11
C ASN A 32 -10.39 11.04 -15.33
N GLN A 33 -10.84 10.48 -14.22
CA GLN A 33 -11.79 11.12 -13.30
C GLN A 33 -11.24 11.08 -11.88
N GLY A 34 -11.42 12.18 -11.13
CA GLY A 34 -10.99 12.31 -9.75
C GLY A 34 -12.07 12.96 -8.89
N LYS A 35 -12.26 12.45 -7.69
CA LYS A 35 -13.10 13.04 -6.64
C LYS A 35 -12.29 13.19 -5.37
N TYR A 36 -12.47 14.30 -4.69
CA TYR A 36 -11.86 14.61 -3.39
C TYR A 36 -12.94 15.16 -2.48
N GLU A 37 -13.02 14.63 -1.26
CA GLU A 37 -13.99 15.06 -0.24
C GLU A 37 -13.25 15.21 1.08
N ALA A 38 -13.23 16.42 1.65
CA ALA A 38 -12.72 16.63 3.00
C ALA A 38 -13.75 16.14 4.03
N LYS A 39 -13.27 15.60 5.15
CA LYS A 39 -14.10 15.20 6.29
C LYS A 39 -14.03 16.27 7.38
N ASP A 40 -15.05 16.35 8.22
CA ASP A 40 -15.13 17.34 9.30
C ASP A 40 -14.05 17.15 10.38
N ASN A 41 -13.53 15.92 10.53
CA ASN A 41 -12.43 15.60 11.45
C ASN A 41 -11.04 16.00 10.93
N GLY A 42 -10.94 16.68 9.78
CA GLY A 42 -9.66 17.00 9.13
C GLY A 42 -9.08 15.86 8.30
N GLY A 43 -9.78 14.72 8.21
CA GLY A 43 -9.49 13.66 7.25
C GLY A 43 -9.98 14.00 5.83
N TYR A 44 -9.83 13.05 4.91
CA TYR A 44 -10.34 13.18 3.54
C TYR A 44 -10.56 11.82 2.87
N THR A 45 -11.36 11.81 1.83
CA THR A 45 -11.41 10.71 0.87
C THR A 45 -11.00 11.21 -0.52
N MET A 46 -10.35 10.33 -1.28
CA MET A 46 -9.97 10.57 -2.66
C MET A 46 -10.26 9.32 -3.47
N LYS A 47 -10.93 9.49 -4.61
CA LYS A 47 -11.15 8.43 -5.59
C LYS A 47 -10.65 8.91 -6.95
N GLY A 48 -9.76 8.14 -7.58
CA GLY A 48 -9.31 8.34 -8.95
C GLY A 48 -9.63 7.11 -9.80
N THR A 49 -10.07 7.31 -11.02
CA THR A 49 -10.26 6.24 -12.01
C THR A 49 -9.62 6.67 -13.33
N SER A 50 -8.95 5.72 -13.98
CA SER A 50 -8.41 5.90 -15.32
C SER A 50 -8.77 4.70 -16.19
N SER A 51 -9.13 4.92 -17.45
CA SER A 51 -9.33 3.83 -18.42
C SER A 51 -8.81 4.21 -19.80
N GLU A 52 -8.28 3.21 -20.50
CA GLU A 52 -7.81 3.32 -21.88
C GLU A 52 -8.16 2.05 -22.68
N THR A 53 -8.25 2.21 -24.00
CA THR A 53 -8.33 1.09 -24.96
C THR A 53 -7.14 1.18 -25.90
N LEU A 54 -6.28 0.18 -25.92
CA LEU A 54 -5.11 0.14 -26.78
C LEU A 54 -5.51 -0.14 -28.24
N LYS A 55 -4.57 0.09 -29.17
CA LYS A 55 -4.78 -0.15 -30.61
C LYS A 55 -5.13 -1.60 -30.94
N ASP A 56 -4.73 -2.55 -30.09
CA ASP A 56 -5.05 -3.98 -30.21
C ASP A 56 -6.38 -4.37 -29.55
N GLY A 57 -7.18 -3.39 -29.13
CA GLY A 57 -8.46 -3.60 -28.46
C GLY A 57 -8.37 -3.90 -26.96
N THR A 58 -7.17 -4.09 -26.42
CA THR A 58 -6.97 -4.36 -24.99
C THR A 58 -7.45 -3.18 -24.15
N LYS A 59 -8.38 -3.44 -23.23
CA LYS A 59 -8.85 -2.46 -22.26
C LYS A 59 -8.01 -2.52 -21.01
N LYS A 60 -7.56 -1.35 -20.54
CA LYS A 60 -6.90 -1.21 -19.24
C LYS A 60 -7.67 -0.22 -18.40
N SER A 61 -7.84 -0.54 -17.13
CA SER A 61 -8.42 0.39 -16.17
C SER A 61 -7.65 0.34 -14.86
N ALA A 62 -7.65 1.47 -14.15
CA ALA A 62 -7.14 1.54 -12.80
C ALA A 62 -8.10 2.37 -11.94
N GLU A 63 -8.33 1.89 -10.71
CA GLU A 63 -9.04 2.63 -9.68
C GLU A 63 -8.10 2.79 -8.49
N VAL A 64 -8.00 4.02 -7.98
CA VAL A 64 -7.31 4.34 -6.74
C VAL A 64 -8.32 4.95 -5.78
N LYS A 65 -8.35 4.44 -4.55
CA LYS A 65 -9.12 4.99 -3.44
C LYS A 65 -8.19 5.24 -2.28
N VAL A 66 -8.28 6.41 -1.67
CA VAL A 66 -7.59 6.77 -0.44
C VAL A 66 -8.63 7.30 0.53
N ASP A 67 -8.58 6.82 1.76
CA ASP A 67 -9.38 7.31 2.87
C ASP A 67 -8.42 7.62 4.01
N VAL A 68 -8.50 8.84 4.52
CA VAL A 68 -7.78 9.31 5.68
C VAL A 68 -8.80 9.76 6.71
N ASP A 69 -8.64 9.30 7.93
CA ASP A 69 -9.48 9.62 9.07
C ASP A 69 -8.61 10.07 10.24
N VAL A 70 -9.15 10.96 11.07
CA VAL A 70 -8.47 11.51 12.24
C VAL A 70 -9.39 11.33 13.43
N ASP A 71 -8.90 10.66 14.48
CA ASP A 71 -9.67 10.45 15.71
C ASP A 71 -9.71 11.69 16.60
N SER A 72 -10.47 11.64 17.70
CA SER A 72 -10.57 12.74 18.66
C SER A 72 -9.25 13.06 19.38
N ASP A 73 -8.31 12.12 19.41
CA ASP A 73 -6.97 12.31 19.97
C ASP A 73 -5.98 12.88 18.93
N GLY A 74 -6.42 13.08 17.68
CA GLY A 74 -5.61 13.52 16.57
C GLY A 74 -4.80 12.41 15.88
N LYS A 75 -5.03 11.12 16.17
CA LYS A 75 -4.34 10.01 15.49
C LYS A 75 -4.93 9.77 14.11
N VAL A 76 -4.06 9.51 13.14
CA VAL A 76 -4.45 9.30 11.75
C VAL A 76 -4.60 7.81 11.44
N THR A 77 -5.73 7.44 10.82
CA THR A 77 -5.91 6.17 10.11
C THR A 77 -5.94 6.43 8.62
N LYS A 78 -5.16 5.67 7.85
CA LYS A 78 -5.08 5.79 6.39
C LYS A 78 -5.30 4.44 5.73
N THR A 79 -6.29 4.39 4.85
CA THR A 79 -6.51 3.27 3.93
C THR A 79 -6.24 3.72 2.50
N SER A 80 -5.54 2.91 1.73
CA SER A 80 -5.36 3.10 0.29
C SER A 80 -5.58 1.78 -0.44
N LYS A 81 -6.35 1.82 -1.51
CA LYS A 81 -6.63 0.69 -2.39
C LYS A 81 -6.32 1.12 -3.82
N LYS A 82 -5.54 0.32 -4.52
CA LYS A 82 -5.32 0.43 -5.96
C LYS A 82 -5.72 -0.88 -6.61
N GLU A 83 -6.59 -0.80 -7.60
CA GLU A 83 -6.99 -1.91 -8.44
C GLU A 83 -6.59 -1.58 -9.88
N THR A 84 -6.09 -2.56 -10.61
CA THR A 84 -5.73 -2.40 -12.02
C THR A 84 -6.20 -3.62 -12.77
N THR A 85 -7.03 -3.40 -13.79
CA THR A 85 -7.60 -4.44 -14.62
C THR A 85 -7.04 -4.34 -16.03
N THR A 86 -6.73 -5.48 -16.63
CA THR A 86 -6.33 -5.59 -18.03
C THR A 86 -7.17 -6.68 -18.69
N ASN A 87 -7.89 -6.31 -19.74
CA ASN A 87 -8.79 -7.18 -20.47
C ASN A 87 -8.47 -7.12 -21.98
N PRO A 88 -7.61 -8.04 -22.46
CA PRO A 88 -7.35 -8.22 -23.88
C PRO A 88 -8.62 -8.54 -24.67
N GLU A 89 -8.79 -7.90 -25.82
CA GLU A 89 -9.97 -8.13 -26.66
C GLU A 89 -10.07 -9.59 -27.13
N GLY A 90 -11.26 -10.17 -27.01
CA GLY A 90 -11.56 -11.51 -27.54
C GLY A 90 -10.94 -12.69 -26.80
N LEU A 91 -10.14 -12.48 -25.74
CA LEU A 91 -9.42 -13.55 -25.05
C LEU A 91 -10.07 -14.03 -23.74
N MET A 92 -11.12 -13.36 -23.24
CA MET A 92 -11.81 -13.68 -21.98
C MET A 92 -10.87 -13.94 -20.79
N ASN A 93 -9.70 -13.29 -20.78
CA ASN A 93 -8.62 -13.52 -19.82
C ASN A 93 -8.34 -12.24 -19.01
N GLU A 94 -9.42 -11.61 -18.55
CA GLU A 94 -9.32 -10.42 -17.70
C GLU A 94 -8.46 -10.71 -16.47
N ARG A 95 -7.51 -9.82 -16.20
CA ARG A 95 -6.60 -9.90 -15.06
C ARG A 95 -6.74 -8.69 -14.18
N THR A 96 -6.87 -8.92 -12.89
CA THR A 96 -7.01 -7.87 -11.89
C THR A 96 -5.87 -7.97 -10.89
N ASN A 97 -5.11 -6.87 -10.77
CA ASN A 97 -4.10 -6.69 -9.75
C ASN A 97 -4.66 -5.77 -8.66
N LEU A 98 -4.43 -6.13 -7.41
CA LEU A 98 -4.90 -5.40 -6.25
C LEU A 98 -3.72 -5.08 -5.32
N SER A 99 -3.65 -3.83 -4.87
CA SER A 99 -2.78 -3.39 -3.79
C SER A 99 -3.66 -2.68 -2.75
N LYS A 100 -3.67 -3.16 -1.52
CA LYS A 100 -4.35 -2.50 -0.40
C LYS A 100 -3.35 -2.23 0.71
N THR A 101 -3.31 -1.01 1.22
CA THR A 101 -2.50 -0.63 2.38
C THR A 101 -3.38 0.05 3.41
N GLU A 102 -3.32 -0.41 4.65
CA GLU A 102 -3.92 0.18 5.83
C GLU A 102 -2.80 0.62 6.77
N MET A 103 -2.94 1.77 7.41
CA MET A 103 -2.01 2.32 8.38
C MET A 103 -2.79 3.00 9.50
N GLU A 104 -2.36 2.81 10.73
CA GLU A 104 -2.94 3.42 11.92
C GLU A 104 -1.81 3.97 12.79
N GLU A 105 -1.89 5.25 13.15
CA GLU A 105 -0.94 5.87 14.07
C GLU A 105 -1.15 5.39 15.50
N LYS A 106 -0.03 5.21 16.21
CA LYS A 106 0.04 4.87 17.62
C LYS A 106 0.59 6.06 18.41
N ALA A 107 0.63 5.90 19.73
CA ALA A 107 1.21 6.91 20.61
C ALA A 107 2.66 7.24 20.20
N ARG A 108 3.06 8.49 20.45
CA ARG A 108 4.44 8.98 20.27
C ARG A 108 4.99 8.82 18.84
N GLY A 109 4.11 8.79 17.83
CA GLY A 109 4.51 8.66 16.42
C GLY A 109 4.84 7.24 15.97
N GLY A 110 4.55 6.22 16.80
CA GLY A 110 4.50 4.84 16.34
C GLY A 110 3.37 4.63 15.34
N TYR A 111 3.33 3.48 14.67
CA TYR A 111 2.24 3.12 13.75
C TYR A 111 2.18 1.62 13.49
N GLU A 112 1.00 1.13 13.11
CA GLU A 112 0.85 -0.16 12.43
C GLU A 112 0.56 0.05 10.96
N LYS A 113 1.10 -0.80 10.10
CA LYS A 113 0.88 -0.77 8.65
C LYS A 113 0.73 -2.19 8.13
N LYS A 114 -0.35 -2.43 7.39
CA LYS A 114 -0.59 -3.69 6.68
C LYS A 114 -0.75 -3.42 5.20
N THR A 115 0.01 -4.12 4.36
CA THR A 115 -0.08 -4.08 2.90
C THR A 115 -0.40 -5.46 2.37
N VAL A 116 -1.34 -5.56 1.44
CA VAL A 116 -1.72 -6.78 0.72
C VAL A 116 -1.67 -6.49 -0.77
N ASP A 117 -0.77 -7.18 -1.45
CA ASP A 117 -0.65 -7.17 -2.90
C ASP A 117 -1.09 -8.53 -3.46
N LYS A 118 -1.96 -8.49 -4.46
CA LYS A 118 -2.37 -9.66 -5.26
C LYS A 118 -2.14 -9.34 -6.72
N LYS A 119 -1.48 -10.23 -7.43
CA LYS A 119 -1.32 -10.12 -8.87
C LYS A 119 -1.32 -11.48 -9.53
N THR A 120 -1.76 -11.51 -10.77
CA THR A 120 -1.62 -12.67 -11.66
C THR A 120 -0.62 -12.31 -12.75
N ASN A 121 0.47 -13.08 -12.83
CA ASN A 121 1.50 -12.89 -13.84
C ASN A 121 1.00 -13.36 -15.22
N ALA A 122 1.76 -13.01 -16.26
CA ALA A 122 1.37 -13.32 -17.64
C ALA A 122 1.28 -14.83 -17.94
N ASP A 123 2.05 -15.63 -17.22
CA ASP A 123 2.09 -17.10 -17.27
C ASP A 123 0.96 -17.77 -16.49
N GLY A 124 0.08 -17.00 -15.84
CA GLY A 124 -1.01 -17.49 -15.00
C GLY A 124 -0.61 -17.78 -13.55
N THR A 125 0.62 -17.46 -13.14
CA THR A 125 1.06 -17.61 -11.75
C THR A 125 0.44 -16.53 -10.87
N ASP A 126 -0.28 -16.93 -9.83
CA ASP A 126 -0.81 -16.01 -8.83
C ASP A 126 0.22 -15.75 -7.74
N VAL A 127 0.43 -14.48 -7.43
CA VAL A 127 1.35 -14.04 -6.38
C VAL A 127 0.60 -13.16 -5.41
N LYS A 128 0.59 -13.57 -4.15
CA LYS A 128 0.05 -12.79 -3.03
C LYS A 128 1.18 -12.42 -2.09
N THR A 129 1.32 -11.14 -1.76
CA THR A 129 2.26 -10.67 -0.74
C THR A 129 1.49 -9.93 0.34
N GLU A 130 1.62 -10.36 1.59
CA GLU A 130 1.12 -9.65 2.76
C GLU A 130 2.31 -9.14 3.57
N ALA A 131 2.39 -7.84 3.80
CA ALA A 131 3.41 -7.23 4.65
C ALA A 131 2.74 -6.54 5.84
N SER A 132 3.21 -6.81 7.04
CA SER A 132 2.82 -6.11 8.27
C SER A 132 4.06 -5.44 8.84
N VAL A 133 3.94 -4.19 9.24
CA VAL A 133 4.96 -3.41 9.94
C VAL A 133 4.28 -2.84 11.18
N ASP A 134 4.92 -3.01 12.33
CA ASP A 134 4.51 -2.44 13.60
C ASP A 134 5.69 -1.67 14.18
N VAL A 135 5.52 -0.36 14.32
CA VAL A 135 6.50 0.55 14.91
C VAL A 135 5.96 1.06 16.23
N GLU A 136 6.69 0.74 17.29
CA GLU A 136 6.45 1.23 18.64
C GLU A 136 7.53 2.25 19.01
N VAL A 137 7.13 3.32 19.70
CA VAL A 137 8.05 4.33 20.24
C VAL A 137 7.88 4.37 21.77
N GLU A 138 8.93 3.99 22.47
CA GLU A 138 8.98 3.95 23.94
C GLU A 138 9.03 5.38 24.53
N ALA A 139 8.84 5.49 25.85
CA ALA A 139 8.79 6.79 26.53
C ALA A 139 10.14 7.53 26.52
N ASP A 140 11.23 6.79 26.41
CA ASP A 140 12.60 7.29 26.27
C ASP A 140 12.96 7.64 24.82
N GLY A 141 12.04 7.45 23.87
CA GLY A 141 12.22 7.70 22.45
C GLY A 141 12.83 6.53 21.67
N LYS A 142 13.08 5.38 22.30
CA LYS A 142 13.56 4.18 21.62
C LYS A 142 12.50 3.64 20.66
N MET A 143 12.93 3.27 19.46
CA MET A 143 12.06 2.79 18.39
C MET A 143 12.24 1.29 18.17
N ILE A 144 11.13 0.55 18.18
CA ILE A 144 11.08 -0.87 17.84
C ILE A 144 10.23 -1.05 16.58
N GLU A 145 10.81 -1.57 15.51
CA GLU A 145 10.11 -1.93 14.27
C GLU A 145 10.06 -3.44 14.13
N LYS A 146 8.87 -4.03 14.13
CA LYS A 146 8.63 -5.43 13.77
C LYS A 146 8.06 -5.47 12.38
N LYS A 147 8.61 -6.31 11.52
CA LYS A 147 8.13 -6.50 10.15
C LYS A 147 7.92 -7.98 9.88
N LYS A 148 6.81 -8.30 9.23
CA LYS A 148 6.47 -9.64 8.73
C LYS A 148 6.07 -9.53 7.27
N ILE A 149 6.61 -10.38 6.43
CA ILE A 149 6.26 -10.49 5.01
C ILE A 149 5.90 -11.95 4.76
N VAL A 150 4.72 -12.19 4.21
CA VAL A 150 4.27 -13.49 3.75
C VAL A 150 4.07 -13.40 2.25
N LYS A 151 4.81 -14.19 1.48
CA LYS A 151 4.65 -14.31 0.04
C LYS A 151 4.13 -15.70 -0.28
N THR A 152 3.01 -15.78 -0.97
CA THR A 152 2.45 -17.01 -1.51
C THR A 152 2.51 -16.95 -3.03
N VAL A 153 3.02 -18.01 -3.65
CA VAL A 153 3.08 -18.19 -5.10
C VAL A 153 2.31 -19.46 -5.45
N ASP A 154 1.30 -19.34 -6.30
CA ASP A 154 0.51 -20.46 -6.81
C ASP A 154 0.68 -20.55 -8.34
N PRO A 155 1.53 -21.46 -8.83
CA PRO A 155 1.69 -21.66 -10.26
C PRO A 155 0.38 -22.16 -10.87
N LYS A 156 -0.30 -21.27 -11.62
CA LYS A 156 -1.50 -21.60 -12.42
C LYS A 156 -2.66 -22.21 -11.62
N GLY A 157 -2.74 -21.94 -10.31
CA GLY A 157 -3.79 -22.51 -9.45
C GLY A 157 -3.68 -24.03 -9.29
N LEU A 158 -2.50 -24.61 -9.52
CA LEU A 158 -2.28 -26.07 -9.51
C LEU A 158 -2.10 -26.63 -8.08
N LEU A 159 -2.45 -25.86 -7.05
CA LEU A 159 -2.35 -26.22 -5.62
C LEU A 159 -0.93 -26.54 -5.15
N ASN A 160 0.09 -26.21 -5.94
CA ASN A 160 1.51 -26.29 -5.58
C ASN A 160 1.98 -24.97 -4.99
N GLN A 161 1.28 -24.53 -3.93
CA GLN A 161 1.53 -23.22 -3.33
C GLN A 161 2.83 -23.20 -2.55
N GLU A 162 3.73 -22.30 -2.93
CA GLU A 162 4.93 -22.01 -2.14
C GLU A 162 4.67 -20.81 -1.24
N LYS A 163 4.98 -20.93 0.06
CA LYS A 163 4.77 -19.87 1.04
C LYS A 163 6.09 -19.51 1.71
N THR A 164 6.61 -18.32 1.41
CA THR A 164 7.76 -17.77 2.14
C THR A 164 7.29 -16.81 3.23
N VAL A 165 7.78 -16.97 4.45
CA VAL A 165 7.55 -16.04 5.57
C VAL A 165 8.88 -15.42 5.97
N THR A 166 8.97 -14.10 6.00
CA THR A 166 10.13 -13.37 6.51
C THR A 166 9.70 -12.50 7.69
N THR A 167 10.37 -12.62 8.82
CA THR A 167 10.20 -11.73 9.96
C THR A 167 11.51 -10.98 10.23
N SER A 168 11.41 -9.74 10.66
CA SER A 168 12.55 -8.96 11.11
C SER A 168 12.15 -8.02 12.22
N LYS A 169 13.09 -7.76 13.13
CA LYS A 169 12.95 -6.78 14.19
C LYS A 169 14.13 -5.83 14.13
N LYS A 170 13.85 -4.54 14.18
CA LYS A 170 14.83 -3.48 14.35
C LYS A 170 14.63 -2.76 15.67
N VAL A 171 15.73 -2.35 16.27
CA VAL A 171 15.76 -1.46 17.42
C VAL A 171 16.66 -0.29 17.06
N ASP A 172 16.11 0.93 17.11
CA ASP A 172 16.81 2.16 16.74
C ASP A 172 17.50 2.07 15.36
N GLY A 173 16.77 1.52 14.39
CA GLY A 173 17.23 1.33 13.00
C GLY A 173 18.16 0.13 12.78
N LYS A 174 18.67 -0.53 13.83
CA LYS A 174 19.54 -1.71 13.72
C LYS A 174 18.73 -2.99 13.70
N ILE A 175 18.96 -3.86 12.72
CA ILE A 175 18.35 -5.19 12.68
C ILE A 175 18.95 -6.02 13.82
N VAL A 176 18.10 -6.47 14.75
CA VAL A 176 18.50 -7.32 15.88
C VAL A 176 18.06 -8.77 15.68
N GLU A 177 17.01 -8.99 14.91
CA GLU A 177 16.51 -10.33 14.57
C GLU A 177 16.02 -10.32 13.12
N GLN A 178 16.35 -11.38 12.36
CA GLN A 178 15.81 -11.62 11.03
C GLN A 178 15.71 -13.13 10.79
N LYS A 179 14.57 -13.58 10.27
CA LYS A 179 14.32 -14.99 9.96
C LYS A 179 13.53 -15.11 8.66
N THR A 180 13.86 -16.11 7.86
CA THR A 180 13.10 -16.48 6.66
C THR A 180 12.80 -17.97 6.69
N GLU A 181 11.55 -18.33 6.46
CA GLU A 181 11.02 -19.69 6.41
C GLU A 181 10.33 -19.90 5.05
N ARG A 182 10.34 -21.15 4.55
CA ARG A 182 9.67 -21.58 3.33
C ARG A 182 8.80 -22.79 3.61
#